data_AF-A0A944H0M6-F1
#
_entry.id   AF-A0A944H0M6-F1
#
_cell.length_a   1.000
_cell.length_b   1.000
_cell.length_c   1.000
_cell.angle_alpha   90.00
_cell.angle_beta   90.00
_cell.angle_gamma   90.00
#
_symmetry.space_group_name_H-M   'P 1'
#
loop_
_entity.id
_entity.type
_entity.pdbx_description
1 polymer ?
#
loop_
_entity_poly.entity_id
_entity_poly.type
_entity_poly.pdbx_seq_one_letter_code
_entity_poly.pdbx_strand_id
1 'polypeptide(L)'
;MGLFDQILGAVSNSNQPGGLDNLINIATTVKQLGNGIGADSSTMQSVLSVVGKQVQSSLQAKQASDGSESVQDLVNQFAGTSANSQAVDTLFSPDIQAEVAENAAQGTSLDVNKIQQLLPSLVPLVLSFLQSGGNPLLNQFLDADGDGDVDIADAIKLASRFLRI
;
A
#
# COMPACT_ATOMS: atom_id res chain seq x y z
N MET A 1 -3.75 17.67 12.70
CA MET A 1 -4.51 17.47 11.45
C MET A 1 -3.91 16.27 10.78
N GLY A 2 -4.67 15.18 10.62
CA GLY A 2 -4.12 13.91 10.14
C GLY A 2 -3.95 13.91 8.62
N LEU A 3 -2.98 13.15 8.12
CA LEU A 3 -2.78 12.92 6.68
C LEU A 3 -4.07 12.49 5.97
N PHE A 4 -4.98 11.85 6.70
CA PHE A 4 -6.33 11.49 6.26
C PHE A 4 -7.19 12.70 5.85
N ASP A 5 -7.11 13.81 6.59
CA ASP A 5 -7.86 15.05 6.31
C ASP A 5 -7.29 15.78 5.08
N GLN A 6 -5.98 15.63 4.89
CA GLN A 6 -5.24 16.17 3.75
C GLN A 6 -5.51 15.37 2.47
N ILE A 7 -5.71 14.05 2.58
CA ILE A 7 -6.13 13.18 1.48
C ILE A 7 -7.59 13.45 1.11
N LEU A 8 -8.49 13.65 2.08
CA LEU A 8 -9.88 14.05 1.80
C LEU A 8 -9.95 15.38 1.02
N GLY A 9 -9.07 16.33 1.32
CA GLY A 9 -8.96 17.59 0.58
C GLY A 9 -8.33 17.47 -0.81
N ALA A 10 -7.51 16.44 -1.06
CA ALA A 10 -6.86 16.22 -2.37
C ALA A 10 -7.74 15.40 -3.34
N VAL A 11 -8.59 14.51 -2.81
CA VAL A 11 -9.41 13.59 -3.62
C VAL A 11 -10.70 14.25 -4.13
N SER A 12 -11.15 15.39 -3.57
CA SER A 12 -12.26 16.18 -4.12
C SER A 12 -12.01 16.73 -5.54
N ASN A 13 -10.79 16.58 -6.06
CA ASN A 13 -10.38 17.00 -7.41
C ASN A 13 -10.15 15.82 -8.39
N SER A 14 -10.36 14.57 -7.95
CA SER A 14 -10.22 13.38 -8.79
C SER A 14 -11.54 13.04 -9.50
N ASN A 15 -11.61 13.27 -10.81
CA ASN A 15 -12.76 12.95 -11.66
C ASN A 15 -12.93 11.43 -11.95
N GLN A 16 -12.41 10.52 -11.12
CA GLN A 16 -12.60 9.07 -11.29
C GLN A 16 -13.71 8.55 -10.35
N PRO A 17 -14.93 8.27 -10.88
CA PRO A 17 -16.13 8.00 -10.10
C PRO A 17 -16.16 6.67 -9.30
N GLY A 18 -15.04 5.96 -9.15
CA GLY A 18 -14.95 4.72 -8.36
C GLY A 18 -13.87 4.70 -7.28
N GLY A 19 -12.88 5.60 -7.36
CA GLY A 19 -11.76 5.63 -6.40
C GLY A 19 -12.20 6.15 -5.03
N LEU A 20 -13.00 7.22 -5.00
CA LEU A 20 -13.37 7.92 -3.76
C LEU A 20 -14.27 7.08 -2.83
N ASP A 21 -15.26 6.38 -3.38
CA ASP A 21 -16.12 5.47 -2.59
C ASP A 21 -15.32 4.28 -2.04
N ASN A 22 -14.38 3.74 -2.82
CA ASN A 22 -13.49 2.68 -2.36
C ASN A 22 -12.56 3.16 -1.24
N LEU A 23 -12.03 4.38 -1.34
CA LEU A 23 -11.20 4.97 -0.27
C LEU A 23 -11.99 5.20 1.02
N ILE A 24 -13.25 5.62 0.93
CA ILE A 24 -14.14 5.77 2.08
C ILE A 24 -14.43 4.41 2.72
N ASN A 25 -14.68 3.38 1.89
CA ASN A 25 -14.90 2.01 2.36
C ASN A 25 -13.65 1.47 3.07
N ILE A 26 -12.46 1.64 2.47
CA ILE A 26 -11.15 1.28 3.05
C ILE A 26 -10.98 1.94 4.43
N ALA A 27 -11.21 3.25 4.51
CA ALA A 27 -11.08 3.98 5.77
C ALA A 27 -12.07 3.50 6.84
N THR A 28 -13.28 3.16 6.43
CA THR A 28 -14.31 2.62 7.32
C THR A 28 -13.93 1.23 7.82
N THR A 29 -13.43 0.36 6.94
CA THR A 29 -12.93 -0.97 7.30
C THR A 29 -11.77 -0.89 8.28
N VAL A 30 -10.78 -0.01 8.06
CA VAL A 30 -9.66 0.19 9.00
C VAL A 30 -10.15 0.59 10.39
N LYS A 31 -11.12 1.51 10.47
CA LYS A 31 -11.71 1.93 11.75
C LYS A 31 -12.44 0.78 12.44
N GLN A 32 -13.22 -0.01 11.69
CA GLN A 32 -13.93 -1.17 12.23
C GLN A 32 -12.96 -2.23 12.74
N LEU A 33 -11.88 -2.49 11.97
CA LEU A 33 -10.84 -3.45 12.33
C LEU A 33 -10.14 -3.05 13.63
N GLY A 34 -9.75 -1.77 13.74
CA GLY A 34 -9.15 -1.22 14.95
C GLY A 34 -10.07 -1.34 16.17
N ASN A 35 -11.34 -0.94 16.03
CA ASN A 35 -12.33 -1.09 17.10
C ASN A 35 -12.52 -2.55 17.54
N GLY A 36 -12.47 -3.51 16.61
CA GLY A 36 -12.64 -4.94 16.89
C GLY A 36 -11.52 -5.54 17.75
N ILE A 37 -10.32 -4.99 17.70
CA ILE A 37 -9.14 -5.50 18.45
C ILE A 37 -8.74 -4.62 19.63
N GLY A 38 -9.47 -3.52 19.86
CA GLY A 38 -9.15 -2.51 20.88
C GLY A 38 -7.99 -1.59 20.49
N ALA A 39 -7.72 -1.44 19.19
CA ALA A 39 -6.71 -0.53 18.66
C ALA A 39 -7.33 0.83 18.30
N ASP A 40 -6.68 1.90 18.74
CA ASP A 40 -7.02 3.25 18.33
C ASP A 40 -6.51 3.58 16.92
N SER A 41 -6.94 4.71 16.37
CA SER A 41 -6.57 5.09 15.00
C SER A 41 -5.07 5.32 14.81
N SER A 42 -4.33 5.74 15.85
CA SER A 42 -2.88 5.97 15.73
C SER A 42 -2.12 4.64 15.70
N THR A 43 -2.56 3.69 16.53
CA THR A 43 -2.11 2.30 16.48
C THR A 43 -2.33 1.69 15.09
N MET A 44 -3.54 1.79 14.54
CA MET A 44 -3.84 1.25 13.22
C MET A 44 -3.01 1.90 12.11
N GLN A 45 -2.73 3.20 12.20
CA GLN A 45 -1.85 3.90 11.26
C GLN A 45 -0.42 3.36 11.31
N SER A 46 0.12 3.08 12.50
CA SER A 46 1.45 2.47 12.65
C SER A 46 1.48 1.07 12.03
N VAL A 47 0.50 0.22 12.32
CA VAL A 47 0.41 -1.13 11.71
C VAL A 47 0.32 -1.01 10.19
N LEU A 48 -0.58 -0.17 9.68
CA LEU A 48 -0.73 0.04 8.24
C LEU A 48 0.52 0.60 7.57
N SER A 49 1.30 1.43 8.27
CA SER A 49 2.55 1.96 7.74
C SER A 49 3.60 0.87 7.60
N VAL A 50 3.73 -0.03 8.58
CA VAL A 50 4.65 -1.16 8.52
C VAL A 50 4.21 -2.15 7.44
N VAL A 51 2.93 -2.53 7.43
CA VAL A 51 2.36 -3.44 6.42
C VAL A 51 2.48 -2.84 5.02
N GLY A 52 2.13 -1.55 4.87
CA GLY A 52 2.19 -0.83 3.60
C GLY A 52 3.61 -0.78 3.04
N LYS A 53 4.62 -0.47 3.86
CA LYS A 53 6.03 -0.52 3.45
C LYS A 53 6.46 -1.91 3.01
N GLN A 54 6.01 -2.95 3.70
CA GLN A 54 6.34 -4.31 3.28
C GLN A 54 5.65 -4.68 1.97
N VAL A 55 4.36 -4.36 1.82
CA VAL A 55 3.62 -4.57 0.55
C VAL A 55 4.36 -3.85 -0.59
N GLN A 56 4.79 -2.61 -0.37
CA GLN A 56 5.60 -1.86 -1.33
C GLN A 56 6.85 -2.63 -1.74
N SER A 57 7.69 -3.03 -0.79
CA SER A 57 8.93 -3.75 -1.07
C SER A 57 8.69 -5.06 -1.82
N SER A 58 7.67 -5.84 -1.44
CA SER A 58 7.29 -7.06 -2.15
C SER A 58 6.80 -6.80 -3.58
N LEU A 59 6.01 -5.74 -3.80
CA LEU A 59 5.54 -5.37 -5.14
C LEU A 59 6.69 -4.84 -6.00
N GLN A 60 7.63 -4.07 -5.44
CA GLN A 60 8.84 -3.62 -6.14
C GLN A 60 9.71 -4.81 -6.56
N ALA A 61 9.97 -5.75 -5.66
CA ALA A 61 10.70 -6.97 -5.98
C ALA A 61 10.00 -7.77 -7.09
N LYS A 62 8.66 -7.85 -7.04
CA LYS A 62 7.87 -8.49 -8.08
C LYS A 62 7.92 -7.73 -9.41
N GLN A 63 7.91 -6.40 -9.38
CA GLN A 63 8.05 -5.56 -10.57
C GLN A 63 9.41 -5.79 -11.24
N ALA A 64 10.48 -5.85 -10.45
CA ALA A 64 11.84 -6.08 -10.92
C ALA A 64 12.04 -7.48 -11.50
N SER A 65 11.37 -8.49 -10.94
CA SER A 65 11.43 -9.89 -11.40
C SER A 65 10.52 -10.17 -12.60
N ASP A 66 9.25 -9.78 -12.49
CA ASP A 66 8.16 -10.24 -13.37
C ASP A 66 7.54 -9.11 -14.22
N GLY A 67 7.98 -7.87 -14.03
CA GLY A 67 7.49 -6.69 -14.75
C GLY A 67 6.25 -6.02 -14.13
N SER A 68 5.96 -4.81 -14.58
CA SER A 68 4.84 -3.98 -14.10
C SER A 68 3.46 -4.60 -14.33
N GLU A 69 3.28 -5.36 -15.41
CA GLU A 69 2.01 -6.07 -15.70
C GLU A 69 1.69 -7.10 -14.60
N SER A 70 2.69 -7.84 -14.13
CA SER A 70 2.53 -8.84 -13.07
C SER A 70 2.11 -8.22 -11.72
N VAL A 71 2.60 -7.02 -11.43
CA VAL A 71 2.20 -6.26 -10.23
C VAL A 71 0.76 -5.77 -10.36
N GLN A 72 0.41 -5.28 -11.55
CA GLN A 72 -0.93 -4.81 -11.86
C GLN A 72 -1.96 -5.93 -11.76
N ASP A 73 -1.64 -7.12 -12.28
CA ASP A 73 -2.47 -8.31 -12.18
C ASP A 73 -2.62 -8.78 -10.73
N LEU A 74 -1.53 -8.74 -9.94
CA LEU A 74 -1.59 -9.06 -8.52
C LEU A 74 -2.53 -8.09 -7.79
N VAL A 75 -2.34 -6.78 -7.98
CA VAL A 75 -3.22 -5.76 -7.38
C VAL A 75 -4.66 -5.99 -7.80
N ASN A 76 -4.94 -6.24 -9.08
CA ASN A 76 -6.30 -6.48 -9.56
C ASN A 76 -6.92 -7.78 -9.04
N GLN A 77 -6.11 -8.82 -8.85
CA GLN A 77 -6.55 -10.14 -8.38
C GLN A 77 -6.81 -10.17 -6.88
N PHE A 78 -6.01 -9.45 -6.10
CA PHE A 78 -6.00 -9.54 -4.63
C PHE A 78 -6.51 -8.28 -3.91
N ALA A 79 -6.73 -7.17 -4.62
CA ALA A 79 -7.37 -5.98 -4.05
C ALA A 79 -8.77 -6.29 -3.53
N GLY A 80 -9.04 -5.86 -2.30
CA GLY A 80 -10.38 -5.96 -1.72
C GLY A 80 -10.44 -5.48 -0.28
N THR A 81 -11.65 -5.46 0.28
CA THR A 81 -11.90 -5.13 1.69
C THR A 81 -12.13 -6.37 2.56
N SER A 82 -12.08 -7.56 1.97
CA SER A 82 -12.25 -8.84 2.63
C SER A 82 -10.90 -9.48 2.95
N ALA A 83 -10.85 -10.27 4.03
CA ALA A 83 -9.67 -11.01 4.41
C ALA A 83 -9.28 -12.02 3.31
N ASN A 84 -8.01 -12.01 2.89
CA ASN A 84 -7.47 -12.91 1.87
C ASN A 84 -6.06 -13.35 2.28
N SER A 85 -5.94 -14.56 2.83
CA SER A 85 -4.65 -15.14 3.21
C SER A 85 -3.77 -15.44 2.00
N GLN A 86 -4.34 -15.79 0.86
CA GLN A 86 -3.58 -16.05 -0.36
C GLN A 86 -2.85 -14.79 -0.84
N ALA A 87 -3.44 -13.61 -0.67
CA ALA A 87 -2.78 -12.34 -0.96
C ALA A 87 -1.53 -12.13 -0.08
N VAL A 88 -1.65 -12.47 1.21
CA VAL A 88 -0.53 -12.40 2.16
C VAL A 88 0.55 -13.40 1.77
N ASP A 89 0.21 -14.66 1.52
CA ASP A 89 1.19 -15.70 1.19
C ASP A 89 1.89 -15.45 -0.16
N THR A 90 1.20 -14.77 -1.09
CA THR A 90 1.77 -14.40 -2.40
C THR A 90 2.77 -13.26 -2.28
N LEU A 91 2.53 -12.30 -1.38
CA LEU A 91 3.39 -11.12 -1.21
C LEU A 91 4.46 -11.32 -0.13
N PHE A 92 4.14 -12.04 0.92
CA PHE A 92 4.95 -12.19 2.13
C PHE A 92 5.23 -13.67 2.39
N SER A 93 6.52 -14.01 2.39
CA SER A 93 6.98 -15.29 2.93
C SER A 93 6.66 -15.38 4.43
N PRO A 94 6.57 -16.59 5.02
CA PRO A 94 6.30 -16.77 6.45
C PRO A 94 7.22 -15.95 7.36
N ASP A 95 8.50 -15.83 6.99
CA ASP A 95 9.48 -15.01 7.71
C ASP A 95 9.13 -13.52 7.67
N ILE A 96 8.73 -13.01 6.49
CA ILE A 96 8.29 -11.62 6.32
C ILE A 96 7.00 -11.35 7.11
N GLN A 97 6.06 -12.29 7.13
CA GLN A 97 4.82 -12.13 7.90
C GLN A 97 5.11 -11.98 9.40
N ALA A 98 6.06 -12.76 9.92
CA ALA A 98 6.52 -12.65 11.30
C ALA A 98 7.21 -11.29 11.54
N GLU A 99 8.13 -10.89 10.67
CA GLU A 99 8.87 -9.63 10.77
C GLU A 99 7.95 -8.41 10.74
N VAL A 100 6.98 -8.37 9.82
CA VAL A 100 5.99 -7.28 9.74
C VAL A 100 5.17 -7.20 11.03
N ALA A 101 4.73 -8.35 11.56
CA ALA A 101 3.96 -8.38 12.79
C ALA A 101 4.78 -7.95 14.00
N GLU A 102 6.06 -8.34 14.08
CA GLU A 102 6.99 -7.89 15.12
C GLU A 102 7.27 -6.39 15.03
N ASN A 103 7.57 -5.87 13.84
CA ASN A 103 7.83 -4.45 13.62
C ASN A 103 6.61 -3.59 13.95
N ALA A 104 5.42 -4.05 13.56
CA ALA A 104 4.18 -3.37 13.89
C ALA A 104 3.87 -3.43 15.39
N ALA A 105 4.15 -4.56 16.08
CA ALA A 105 3.98 -4.68 17.53
C ALA A 105 5.01 -3.87 18.33
N GLN A 106 6.17 -3.56 17.77
CA GLN A 106 7.11 -2.64 18.43
C GLN A 106 6.59 -1.20 18.41
N GLY A 107 5.91 -0.80 17.32
CA GLY A 107 5.32 0.53 17.16
C GLY A 107 3.92 0.67 17.74
N THR A 108 3.30 -0.42 18.20
CA THR A 108 1.93 -0.45 18.70
C THR A 108 1.83 -1.32 19.92
N SER A 109 1.14 -0.91 20.98
CA SER A 109 0.95 -1.75 22.19
C SER A 109 0.07 -3.00 21.96
N LEU A 110 -0.01 -3.49 20.71
CA LEU A 110 -0.72 -4.68 20.27
C LEU A 110 0.21 -5.89 20.29
N ASP A 111 -0.37 -7.05 20.62
CA ASP A 111 0.31 -8.32 20.50
C ASP A 111 0.61 -8.67 19.03
N VAL A 112 1.80 -9.22 18.77
CA VAL A 112 2.20 -9.78 17.47
C VAL A 112 1.14 -10.75 16.91
N ASN A 113 0.56 -11.59 17.77
CA ASN A 113 -0.49 -12.53 17.40
C ASN A 113 -1.76 -11.83 16.87
N LYS A 114 -2.13 -10.68 17.44
CA LYS A 114 -3.26 -9.89 16.93
C LYS A 114 -2.92 -9.32 15.56
N ILE A 115 -1.71 -8.81 15.37
CA ILE A 115 -1.29 -8.22 14.09
C ILE A 115 -1.25 -9.27 12.98
N GLN A 116 -0.74 -10.47 13.27
CA GLN A 116 -0.77 -11.58 12.31
C GLN A 116 -2.20 -11.94 11.87
N GLN A 117 -3.17 -11.89 12.77
CA GLN A 117 -4.58 -12.12 12.44
C GLN A 117 -5.19 -11.00 11.58
N LEU A 118 -4.57 -9.82 11.57
CA LEU A 118 -5.01 -8.67 10.76
C LEU A 118 -4.37 -8.66 9.38
N LEU A 119 -3.18 -9.26 9.20
CA LEU A 119 -2.48 -9.27 7.91
C LEU A 119 -3.39 -9.70 6.74
N PRO A 120 -4.21 -10.76 6.86
CA PRO A 120 -5.12 -11.17 5.79
C PRO A 120 -6.14 -10.09 5.41
N SER A 121 -6.51 -9.20 6.33
CA SER A 121 -7.44 -8.09 6.07
C SER A 121 -6.72 -6.82 5.63
N LEU A 122 -5.51 -6.58 6.14
CA LEU A 122 -4.74 -5.36 5.87
C LEU A 122 -4.07 -5.39 4.50
N VAL A 123 -3.53 -6.54 4.08
CA VAL A 123 -2.83 -6.66 2.79
C VAL A 123 -3.78 -6.38 1.60
N PRO A 124 -4.96 -7.03 1.49
CA PRO A 124 -5.91 -6.74 0.41
C PRO A 124 -6.40 -5.30 0.43
N LEU A 125 -6.48 -4.70 1.61
CA LEU A 125 -6.94 -3.34 1.80
C LEU A 125 -5.91 -2.31 1.30
N VAL A 126 -4.62 -2.57 1.53
CA VAL A 126 -3.53 -1.80 0.91
C VAL A 126 -3.57 -1.96 -0.61
N LEU A 127 -3.75 -3.18 -1.13
CA LEU A 127 -3.88 -3.40 -2.57
C LEU A 127 -5.10 -2.69 -3.16
N SER A 128 -6.24 -2.69 -2.45
CA SER A 128 -7.45 -1.96 -2.84
C SER A 128 -7.23 -0.45 -2.88
N PHE A 129 -6.44 0.09 -1.94
CA PHE A 129 -6.02 1.48 -1.96
C PHE A 129 -5.24 1.80 -3.24
N LEU A 130 -4.25 0.97 -3.59
CA LEU A 130 -3.47 1.13 -4.83
C LEU A 130 -4.36 1.02 -6.07
N GLN A 131 -5.27 0.06 -6.09
CA GLN A 131 -6.23 -0.12 -7.18
C GLN A 131 -7.14 1.11 -7.33
N SER A 132 -7.59 1.68 -6.21
CA SER A 132 -8.50 2.83 -6.20
C SER A 132 -7.88 4.12 -6.76
N GLY A 133 -6.56 4.30 -6.63
CA GLY A 133 -5.83 5.42 -7.24
C GLY A 133 -5.24 5.11 -8.62
N GLY A 134 -5.43 3.89 -9.13
CA GLY A 134 -5.00 3.47 -10.46
C GLY A 134 -3.49 3.46 -10.68
N ASN A 135 -3.10 3.39 -11.95
CA ASN A 135 -1.71 3.37 -12.41
C ASN A 135 -0.80 4.46 -11.81
N PRO A 136 -1.24 5.74 -11.72
CA PRO A 136 -0.40 6.79 -11.15
C PRO A 136 -0.08 6.57 -9.67
N LEU A 137 -1.04 6.11 -8.87
CA LEU A 137 -0.83 5.84 -7.45
C LEU A 137 0.03 4.59 -7.25
N LEU A 138 -0.20 3.54 -8.03
CA LEU A 138 0.63 2.34 -7.99
C LEU A 138 2.08 2.67 -8.32
N ASN A 139 2.34 3.44 -9.39
CA ASN A 139 3.69 3.86 -9.74
C ASN A 139 4.33 4.74 -8.65
N GLN A 140 3.61 5.72 -8.10
CA GLN A 140 4.11 6.53 -6.98
C GLN A 140 4.41 5.70 -5.74
N PHE A 141 3.61 4.68 -5.47
CA PHE A 141 3.82 3.77 -4.35
C PHE A 141 5.08 2.92 -4.57
N LEU A 142 5.31 2.45 -5.79
CA LEU A 142 6.50 1.69 -6.16
C LEU A 142 7.77 2.55 -6.29
N ASP A 143 7.64 3.86 -6.44
CA ASP A 143 8.73 4.85 -6.59
C ASP A 143 9.09 5.56 -5.25
N ALA A 144 8.42 5.21 -4.15
CA ALA A 144 8.52 5.90 -2.86
C ALA A 144 9.66 5.41 -1.95
N ASP A 145 10.54 4.53 -2.41
CA ASP A 145 11.75 4.12 -1.68
C ASP A 145 12.83 5.20 -1.64
N GLY A 146 12.72 6.24 -2.48
CA GLY A 146 13.59 7.40 -2.40
C GLY A 146 15.06 7.08 -2.65
N ASP A 147 15.36 6.03 -3.43
CA ASP A 147 16.67 5.84 -4.05
C ASP A 147 16.77 6.52 -5.43
N GLY A 148 15.63 6.85 -6.04
CA GLY A 148 15.57 7.81 -7.13
C GLY A 148 16.20 7.31 -8.42
N ASP A 149 15.88 6.09 -8.84
CA ASP A 149 16.20 5.61 -10.19
C ASP A 149 14.96 5.07 -10.94
N VAL A 150 13.97 5.96 -11.10
CA VAL A 150 13.58 6.36 -12.46
C VAL A 150 14.16 7.75 -12.71
N ASP A 151 15.33 7.74 -13.33
CA ASP A 151 16.21 8.88 -13.47
C ASP A 151 15.48 10.15 -13.97
N ILE A 152 15.37 11.16 -13.10
CA ILE A 152 15.27 12.56 -13.56
C ILE A 152 16.46 12.84 -14.51
N ALA A 153 17.60 12.16 -14.34
CA ALA A 153 18.69 12.16 -15.29
C ALA A 153 18.33 11.56 -16.67
N ASP A 154 17.46 10.56 -16.78
CA ASP A 154 17.03 9.97 -18.06
C ASP A 154 15.88 10.73 -18.69
N ALA A 155 15.00 11.35 -17.89
CA ALA A 155 14.06 12.36 -18.37
C ALA A 155 14.80 13.56 -18.99
N ILE A 156 15.92 13.98 -18.40
CA ILE A 156 16.79 15.05 -18.95
C ILE A 156 17.61 14.54 -20.16
N LYS A 157 18.05 13.27 -20.19
CA LYS A 157 18.71 12.67 -21.38
C LYS A 157 17.78 12.52 -22.58
N LEU A 158 16.49 12.23 -22.36
CA LEU A 158 15.49 12.19 -23.42
C LEU A 158 15.16 13.59 -23.94
N ALA A 159 15.08 14.60 -23.05
CA ALA A 159 14.86 15.99 -23.43
C ALA A 159 16.06 16.59 -24.19
N SER A 160 17.29 16.24 -23.83
CA SER A 160 18.51 16.72 -24.51
C SER A 160 18.70 16.10 -25.90
N ARG A 161 18.32 14.83 -26.10
CA ARG A 161 18.27 14.23 -27.46
C ARG A 161 17.25 14.92 -28.38
N PHE A 162 16.21 15.51 -27.83
CA PHE A 162 15.18 16.21 -28.61
C PHE A 162 15.54 17.68 -28.89
N LEU A 163 16.41 18.29 -28.08
CA LEU A 163 16.80 19.71 -28.21
C LEU A 163 18.11 19.98 -28.97
N ARG A 164 18.84 18.95 -29.40
CA ARG A 164 20.03 19.09 -30.27
C ARG A 164 20.97 20.23 -29.81
N ILE A 165 21.47 20.08 -28.58
CA ILE A 165 22.71 20.69 -28.09
C ILE A 165 23.64 19.53 -27.72
#